data_AF-A0A832M2D5-F1
#
_entry.id   AF-A0A832M2D5-F1
#
_cell.length_a   1.000
_cell.length_b   1.000
_cell.length_c   1.000
_cell.angle_alpha   90.00
_cell.angle_beta   90.00
_cell.angle_gamma   90.00
#
_symmetry.space_group_name_H-M   'P 1'
#
loop_
_entity.id
_entity.type
_entity.pdbx_description
1 polymer ?
#
loop_
_entity_poly.entity_id
_entity_poly.type
_entity_poly.pdbx_seq_one_letter_code
_entity_poly.pdbx_strand_id
1 'polypeptide(L)'
;PVIEFLSRVSHFMTDVTDHFSGIGVAIRSEVTGQKNGKPARSCSTLVHENTAIAAGCGTGSVAQLLISEQLYKPGVWVVEQALPTPLFEQTLTERSVKVQQHVEEIDQA
;
A
#
# COMPACT_ATOMS: atom_id res chain seq x y z
N PRO A 1 13.76 -8.03 -11.14
CA PRO A 1 12.85 -8.92 -10.36
C PRO A 1 12.25 -8.16 -9.16
N VAL A 2 10.99 -8.42 -8.78
CA VAL A 2 10.32 -7.73 -7.65
C VAL A 2 11.15 -7.78 -6.35
N ILE A 3 11.88 -8.88 -6.13
CA ILE A 3 12.79 -9.04 -4.98
C ILE A 3 13.94 -8.02 -5.00
N GLU A 4 14.53 -7.75 -6.17
CA GLU A 4 15.63 -6.78 -6.31
C GLU A 4 15.15 -5.34 -6.10
N PHE A 5 13.91 -5.05 -6.51
CA PHE A 5 13.27 -3.76 -6.24
C PHE A 5 13.01 -3.58 -4.74
N LEU A 6 12.47 -4.61 -4.07
CA LEU A 6 12.23 -4.58 -2.62
C LEU A 6 13.53 -4.42 -1.83
N SER A 7 14.60 -5.17 -2.15
CA SER A 7 15.91 -5.00 -1.50
C SER A 7 16.51 -3.62 -1.73
N ARG A 8 16.37 -3.06 -2.93
CA ARG A 8 16.87 -1.72 -3.27
C ARG A 8 16.10 -0.62 -2.52
N VAL A 9 14.78 -0.77 -2.38
CA VAL A 9 13.93 0.14 -1.60
C VAL A 9 14.23 0.02 -0.10
N SER A 10 14.37 -1.20 0.46
CA SER A 10 14.75 -1.39 1.86
C SER A 10 16.09 -0.76 2.21
N HIS A 11 17.10 -0.88 1.33
CA HIS A 11 18.40 -0.25 1.57
C HIS A 11 18.33 1.28 1.44
N PHE A 12 17.61 1.80 0.44
CA PHE A 12 17.44 3.25 0.26
C PHE A 12 16.65 3.90 1.41
N MET A 13 15.63 3.22 1.93
CA MET A 13 14.87 3.65 3.12
C MET A 13 15.72 3.64 4.40
N THR A 14 16.80 2.85 4.44
CA THR A 14 17.72 2.80 5.58
C THR A 14 18.70 3.99 5.55
N ASP A 15 19.16 4.41 4.36
CA ASP A 15 20.21 5.44 4.24
C ASP A 15 19.69 6.90 4.23
N VAL A 16 18.43 7.14 3.88
CA VAL A 16 17.93 8.51 3.59
C VAL A 16 17.06 9.11 4.70
N THR A 17 16.56 8.31 5.65
CA THR A 17 15.46 8.75 6.53
C THR A 17 15.91 9.45 7.83
N ASP A 18 17.21 9.51 8.15
CA ASP A 18 17.62 9.91 9.51
C ASP A 18 17.81 11.43 9.74
N HIS A 19 18.11 12.27 8.73
CA HIS A 19 18.47 13.68 9.02
C HIS A 19 17.56 14.79 8.48
N PHE A 20 16.54 14.51 7.66
CA PHE A 20 15.75 15.59 7.03
C PHE A 20 14.21 15.46 7.10
N SER A 21 13.62 14.26 7.27
CA SER A 21 12.14 14.08 7.20
C SER A 21 11.47 13.46 8.43
N GLY A 22 12.24 12.86 9.35
CA GLY A 22 11.69 11.96 10.37
C GLY A 22 11.37 10.56 9.81
N ILE A 23 11.10 9.60 10.70
CA ILE A 23 10.90 8.15 10.45
C ILE A 23 9.63 7.80 9.64
N GLY A 24 9.01 8.77 8.94
CA GLY A 24 7.77 8.57 8.20
C GLY A 24 7.93 7.85 6.86
N VAL A 25 6.81 7.46 6.28
CA VAL A 25 6.73 6.79 4.97
C VAL A 25 5.66 7.45 4.10
N ALA A 26 5.97 7.60 2.82
CA ALA A 26 5.01 7.97 1.78
C ALA A 26 5.05 6.92 0.66
N ILE A 27 3.90 6.36 0.31
CA ILE A 27 3.74 5.34 -0.74
C ILE A 27 2.78 5.91 -1.77
N ARG A 28 3.19 5.88 -3.05
CA ARG A 28 2.35 6.31 -4.17
C ARG A 28 2.27 5.21 -5.21
N SER A 29 1.04 4.83 -5.57
CA SER A 29 0.73 3.97 -6.71
C SER A 29 0.06 4.82 -7.77
N GLU A 30 0.46 4.63 -9.02
CA GLU A 30 -0.09 5.35 -10.15
C GLU A 30 -0.31 4.42 -11.33
N VAL A 31 -1.51 4.47 -11.89
CA VAL A 31 -1.93 3.63 -13.00
C VAL A 31 -2.53 4.52 -14.08
N THR A 32 -2.04 4.38 -15.31
CA THR A 32 -2.65 4.98 -16.49
C THR A 32 -3.42 3.91 -17.25
N GLY A 33 -4.56 4.31 -17.83
CA GLY A 33 -5.43 3.38 -18.53
C GLY A 33 -6.54 4.10 -19.26
N GLN A 34 -7.65 3.40 -19.50
CA GLN A 34 -8.84 3.97 -20.08
C GLN A 34 -10.01 3.84 -19.11
N LYS A 35 -10.78 4.92 -18.93
CA LYS A 35 -12.04 4.95 -18.19
C LYS A 35 -13.11 5.48 -19.12
N ASN A 36 -14.20 4.73 -19.30
CA ASN A 36 -15.29 5.10 -20.22
C ASN A 36 -14.80 5.42 -21.66
N GLY A 37 -13.79 4.70 -22.14
CA GLY A 37 -13.21 4.91 -23.48
C GLY A 37 -12.29 6.13 -23.62
N LYS A 38 -12.05 6.89 -22.55
CA LYS A 38 -11.09 8.01 -22.52
C LYS A 38 -9.83 7.64 -21.74
N PRO A 39 -8.66 8.15 -22.14
CA PRO A 39 -7.45 8.04 -21.32
C PRO A 39 -7.68 8.60 -19.92
N ALA A 40 -7.24 7.88 -18.90
CA ALA A 40 -7.40 8.27 -17.51
C ALA A 40 -6.17 7.86 -16.68
N ARG A 41 -5.93 8.60 -15.60
CA ARG A 41 -4.89 8.36 -14.61
C ARG A 41 -5.55 8.16 -13.25
N SER A 42 -5.19 7.10 -12.56
CA SER A 42 -5.54 6.86 -11.17
C SER A 42 -4.29 6.94 -10.31
N CYS A 43 -4.36 7.70 -9.22
CA CYS A 43 -3.30 7.84 -8.25
C CYS A 43 -3.83 7.47 -6.86
N SER A 44 -3.05 6.68 -6.13
CA SER A 44 -3.29 6.35 -4.72
C SER A 44 -2.07 6.71 -3.90
N THR A 45 -2.25 7.48 -2.82
CA THR A 45 -1.18 7.95 -1.95
C THR A 45 -1.48 7.60 -0.50
N LEU A 46 -0.54 6.98 0.19
CA LEU A 46 -0.55 6.74 1.63
C LEU A 46 0.62 7.50 2.25
N VAL A 47 0.36 8.24 3.32
CA VAL A 47 1.41 8.90 4.11
C VAL A 47 1.20 8.54 5.57
N HIS A 48 2.27 8.15 6.25
CA HIS A 48 2.25 7.89 7.68
C HIS A 48 3.51 8.47 8.32
N GLU A 49 3.36 9.17 9.44
CA GLU A 49 4.47 9.87 10.11
C GLU A 49 5.51 8.94 10.73
N ASN A 50 5.16 7.66 10.89
CA ASN A 50 6.01 6.63 11.48
C ASN A 50 5.94 5.31 10.70
N THR A 51 7.03 4.94 10.04
CA THR A 51 7.15 3.73 9.22
C THR A 51 6.94 2.45 10.04
N ALA A 52 7.46 2.40 11.27
CA ALA A 52 7.31 1.22 12.12
C ALA A 52 5.85 0.97 12.49
N ILE A 53 5.09 2.03 12.77
CA ILE A 53 3.64 1.92 13.00
C ILE A 53 2.94 1.46 11.72
N ALA A 54 3.25 2.07 10.56
CA ALA A 54 2.62 1.68 9.28
C ALA A 54 2.87 0.20 8.93
N ALA A 55 4.12 -0.27 9.08
CA ALA A 55 4.48 -1.68 8.87
C ALA A 55 3.80 -2.61 9.88
N GLY A 56 3.77 -2.21 11.15
CA GLY A 56 3.06 -2.94 12.21
C GLY A 56 1.56 -3.05 11.95
N CYS A 57 0.93 -1.99 11.47
CA CYS A 57 -0.47 -1.99 11.04
C CYS A 57 -0.71 -3.02 9.94
N GLY A 58 0.14 -3.08 8.91
CA GLY A 58 0.04 -4.06 7.83
C GLY A 58 0.11 -5.51 8.34
N THR A 59 1.19 -5.87 9.03
CA THR A 59 1.38 -7.23 9.56
C THR A 59 0.30 -7.60 10.58
N GLY A 60 -0.01 -6.68 11.50
CA GLY A 60 -1.05 -6.88 12.51
C GLY A 60 -2.45 -7.05 11.92
N SER A 61 -2.74 -6.43 10.77
CA SER A 61 -4.00 -6.63 10.04
C SER A 61 -4.13 -8.05 9.54
N VAL A 62 -3.09 -8.57 8.86
CA VAL A 62 -3.08 -9.95 8.36
C VAL A 62 -3.18 -10.93 9.52
N ALA A 63 -2.41 -10.72 10.60
CA ALA A 63 -2.47 -11.57 11.78
C ALA A 63 -3.86 -11.58 12.43
N GLN A 64 -4.50 -10.42 12.60
CA GLN A 64 -5.87 -10.32 13.12
C GLN A 64 -6.85 -11.10 12.25
N LEU A 65 -6.79 -10.93 10.92
CA LEU A 65 -7.69 -11.61 9.99
C LEU A 65 -7.50 -13.14 9.98
N LEU A 66 -6.27 -13.62 10.16
CA LEU A 66 -5.97 -15.05 10.28
C LEU A 66 -6.54 -15.61 11.59
N ILE A 67 -6.32 -14.91 12.71
CA ILE A 67 -6.79 -15.34 14.05
C ILE A 67 -8.32 -15.28 14.15
N SER A 68 -8.96 -14.31 13.50
CA SER A 68 -10.42 -14.18 13.46
C SER A 68 -11.09 -15.06 12.40
N GLU A 69 -10.32 -15.91 11.71
CA GLU A 69 -10.78 -16.80 10.64
C GLU A 69 -11.44 -16.08 9.44
N GLN A 70 -11.24 -14.76 9.31
CA GLN A 70 -11.76 -13.96 8.20
C GLN A 70 -10.88 -14.06 6.94
N LEU A 71 -9.60 -14.44 7.11
CA LEU A 71 -8.68 -14.72 6.02
C LEU A 71 -8.22 -16.17 6.14
N TYR A 72 -8.57 -16.99 5.15
CA TYR A 72 -8.13 -18.39 5.08
C TYR A 72 -7.51 -18.69 3.72
N LYS A 73 -6.17 -18.75 3.68
CA LYS A 73 -5.43 -19.14 2.48
C LYS A 73 -4.14 -19.90 2.86
N PRO A 74 -4.22 -21.23 3.05
CA PRO A 74 -3.07 -22.01 3.48
C PRO A 74 -1.95 -22.00 2.42
N GLY A 75 -0.70 -22.03 2.88
CA GLY A 75 0.50 -22.01 2.04
C GLY A 75 1.30 -20.72 2.14
N VAL A 76 2.33 -20.59 1.28
CA VAL A 76 3.17 -19.39 1.21
C VAL A 76 2.68 -18.51 0.07
N TRP A 77 2.16 -17.34 0.42
CA TRP A 77 1.55 -16.42 -0.53
C TRP A 77 2.04 -14.99 -0.29
N VAL A 78 2.08 -14.20 -1.36
CA VAL A 78 2.19 -12.74 -1.26
C VAL A 78 0.86 -12.14 -0.85
N VAL A 79 0.89 -11.00 -0.15
CA VAL A 79 -0.30 -10.37 0.44
C VAL A 79 -1.34 -10.04 -0.64
N GLU A 80 -0.91 -9.55 -1.80
CA GLU A 80 -1.77 -9.16 -2.91
C GLU A 80 -2.55 -10.33 -3.52
N GLN A 81 -2.05 -11.56 -3.34
CA GLN A 81 -2.76 -12.77 -3.76
C GLN A 81 -3.63 -13.35 -2.65
N ALA A 82 -3.26 -13.11 -1.39
CA ALA A 82 -3.94 -13.70 -0.24
C ALA A 82 -5.10 -12.85 0.27
N LEU A 83 -4.92 -11.54 0.33
CA LEU A 83 -5.81 -10.59 0.96
C LEU A 83 -6.72 -9.92 -0.09
N PRO A 84 -8.03 -10.18 -0.08
CA PRO A 84 -8.99 -9.49 -0.94
C PRO A 84 -9.06 -7.98 -0.63
N THR A 85 -9.26 -7.17 -1.66
CA THR A 85 -9.37 -5.70 -1.53
C THR A 85 -10.38 -5.23 -0.48
N PRO A 86 -11.60 -5.81 -0.37
CA PRO A 86 -12.55 -5.37 0.66
C PRO A 86 -12.05 -5.59 2.09
N LEU A 87 -11.38 -6.71 2.36
CA LEU A 87 -10.78 -6.96 3.68
C LEU A 87 -9.59 -6.04 3.93
N PHE A 88 -8.78 -5.77 2.91
CA PHE A 88 -7.70 -4.79 3.02
C PHE A 88 -8.24 -3.39 3.39
N GLU A 89 -9.24 -2.88 2.68
CA GLU A 89 -9.86 -1.57 2.95
C GLU A 89 -10.49 -1.50 4.34
N GLN A 90 -11.14 -2.59 4.80
CA GLN A 90 -11.64 -2.70 6.16
C GLN A 90 -10.50 -2.56 7.18
N THR A 91 -9.40 -3.29 7.00
CA THR A 91 -8.28 -3.25 7.95
C THR A 91 -7.58 -1.90 8.02
N LEU A 92 -7.51 -1.16 6.90
CA LEU A 92 -7.03 0.22 6.86
C LEU A 92 -7.94 1.13 7.68
N THR A 93 -9.26 1.00 7.50
CA THR A 93 -10.27 1.78 8.21
C THR A 93 -10.20 1.55 9.72
N GLU A 94 -10.15 0.28 10.17
CA GLU A 94 -10.03 -0.09 11.58
C GLU A 94 -8.80 0.53 12.27
N ARG A 95 -7.71 0.73 11.51
CA ARG A 95 -6.44 1.27 12.00
C ARG A 95 -6.27 2.76 11.71
N SER A 96 -7.31 3.42 11.22
CA SER A 96 -7.28 4.84 10.84
C SER A 96 -6.18 5.20 9.83
N VAL A 97 -5.75 4.23 9.01
CA VAL A 97 -4.78 4.44 7.93
C VAL A 97 -5.53 4.92 6.70
N LYS A 98 -5.16 6.08 6.18
CA LYS A 98 -5.85 6.71 5.04
C LYS A 98 -5.05 6.54 3.76
N VAL A 99 -5.75 6.12 2.70
CA VAL A 99 -5.24 6.16 1.33
C VAL A 99 -6.02 7.22 0.58
N GLN A 100 -5.32 8.25 0.11
CA GLN A 100 -5.88 9.29 -0.74
C GLN A 100 -5.93 8.75 -2.17
N GLN A 101 -7.09 8.80 -2.80
CA GLN A 101 -7.28 8.30 -4.17
C GLN A 101 -7.83 9.41 -5.07
N HIS A 102 -7.23 9.55 -6.23
CA HIS A 102 -7.63 10.52 -7.24
C HIS A 102 -7.71 9.82 -8.60
N VAL A 103 -8.75 10.10 -9.37
CA VAL A 103 -8.90 9.64 -10.76
C VAL A 103 -9.14 10.87 -11.62
N GLU A 104 -8.29 11.06 -12.62
CA GLU A 104 -8.33 12.17 -13.55
C GLU A 104 -8.51 11.61 -14.97
N GLU A 105 -9.51 12.10 -15.70
CA GLU A 105 -9.59 11.89 -17.15
C GLU A 105 -8.54 12.79 -17.81
N ILE A 106 -7.69 12.22 -18.66
CA ILE A 106 -6.69 12.97 -19.40
C ILE A 106 -7.39 13.48 -20.66
N ASP A 107 -7.77 14.76 -20.68
CA ASP A 107 -8.21 15.40 -21.92
C ASP A 107 -7.04 15.46 -22.90
N GLN A 108 -7.23 14.87 -24.08
CA GLN A 108 -6.31 15.04 -25.20
C GLN A 108 -6.50 16.46 -25.73
N ALA A 109 -5.55 17.34 -25.42
CA ALA A 109 -5.39 18.62 -26.11
C ALA A 109 -4.79 18.41 -27.52
#